data_AF-A0AAE1PJE4-F1
#
_entry.id   AF-A0AAE1PJE4-F1
#
_cell.length_a   1.000
_cell.length_b   1.000
_cell.length_c   1.000
_cell.angle_alpha   90.00
_cell.angle_beta   90.00
_cell.angle_gamma   90.00
#
_symmetry.space_group_name_H-M   'P 1'
#
loop_
_entity.id
_entity.type
_entity.pdbx_description
1 polymer ?
#
loop_
_entity_poly.entity_id
_entity_poly.type
_entity_poly.pdbx_seq_one_letter_code
_entity_poly.pdbx_strand_id
1 'polypeptide(L)'
;MKLYLYRQVLIKIVVPSVCCKRLKLQSGTMNSVGEECIELKQSYDTCFNKWFAEKFLRGLAEEDKDCSNIFTAYQLCVKKALKSQNISIAEVERDVLGTEEENQPPPNS
;
A
#
# COMPACT_ATOMS: atom_id res chain seq x y z
N MET A 1 27.16 9.04 42.04
CA MET A 1 26.06 10.03 41.95
C MET A 1 26.10 10.92 40.70
N LYS A 2 27.26 11.33 40.17
CA LYS A 2 27.35 12.18 38.95
C LYS A 2 26.87 11.50 37.64
N LEU A 3 26.96 10.17 37.52
CA LEU A 3 26.43 9.41 36.37
C LEU A 3 24.89 9.30 36.32
N TYR A 4 24.21 9.37 37.47
CA TYR A 4 22.73 9.33 37.52
C TYR A 4 22.11 10.64 37.05
N LEU A 5 22.73 11.78 37.37
CA LEU A 5 22.31 13.07 36.81
C LEU A 5 22.55 13.13 35.29
N TYR A 6 23.66 12.59 34.78
CA TYR A 6 23.94 12.58 33.34
C TYR A 6 22.92 11.74 32.55
N ARG A 7 22.50 10.59 33.10
CA ARG A 7 21.45 9.75 32.52
C ARG A 7 20.06 10.40 32.57
N GLN A 8 19.71 11.10 33.66
CA GLN A 8 18.45 11.84 33.78
C GLN A 8 18.37 13.06 32.83
N VAL A 9 19.50 13.73 32.59
CA VAL A 9 19.57 14.88 31.67
C VAL A 9 19.50 14.43 30.20
N LEU A 10 20.17 13.32 29.83
CA LEU A 10 20.09 12.74 28.48
C LEU A 10 18.68 12.26 28.09
N ILE A 11 17.91 11.69 29.04
CA ILE A 11 16.53 11.23 28.78
C ILE A 11 15.59 12.40 28.45
N LYS A 12 15.77 13.58 29.06
CA LYS A 12 14.93 14.76 28.78
C LYS A 12 15.31 15.49 27.48
N ILE A 13 16.55 15.36 27.01
CA ILE A 13 17.03 16.02 25.78
C ILE A 13 16.61 15.23 24.51
N VAL A 14 16.50 13.90 24.59
CA VAL A 14 16.17 13.04 23.42
C VAL A 14 14.65 12.91 23.19
N VAL A 15 13.81 13.34 24.13
CA VAL A 15 12.34 13.24 23.98
C VAL A 15 11.62 14.59 24.15
N PRO A 16 11.92 15.59 23.32
CA PRO A 16 10.90 16.60 23.02
C PRO A 16 10.89 16.97 21.53
N SER A 17 10.46 16.01 20.70
CA SER A 17 9.88 16.27 19.37
C SER A 17 8.77 15.26 19.07
N VAL A 18 7.93 14.96 20.07
CA VAL A 18 6.57 14.49 19.78
C VAL A 18 5.78 15.69 19.27
N CYS A 19 6.10 16.12 18.05
CA CYS A 19 5.20 16.87 17.21
C CYS A 19 4.11 15.90 16.77
N CYS A 20 3.14 15.67 17.64
CA CYS A 20 1.90 15.00 17.27
C CYS A 20 0.76 15.78 17.89
N LYS A 21 0.43 16.90 17.24
CA LYS A 21 -0.93 17.44 17.31
C LYS A 21 -1.86 16.28 16.97
N ARG A 22 -2.49 15.69 17.98
CA ARG A 22 -3.65 14.79 17.92
C ARG A 22 -3.91 14.22 16.52
N LEU A 23 -3.01 13.39 16.02
CA LEU A 23 -3.33 12.59 14.84
C LEU A 23 -4.46 11.69 15.29
N LYS A 24 -5.61 11.79 14.62
CA LYS A 24 -6.54 10.67 14.58
C LYS A 24 -5.69 9.43 14.33
N LEU A 25 -5.82 8.45 15.21
CA LEU A 25 -5.32 7.10 15.00
C LEU A 25 -6.04 6.57 13.75
N GLN A 26 -5.59 6.97 12.56
CA GLN A 26 -5.93 6.27 11.34
C GLN A 26 -5.10 4.99 11.40
N SER A 27 -5.81 3.90 11.68
CA SER A 27 -5.32 2.53 11.57
C SER A 27 -4.48 2.38 10.29
N GLY A 28 -3.35 1.69 10.37
CA GLY A 28 -2.33 1.56 9.33
C GLY A 28 -2.78 0.76 8.10
N THR A 29 -3.79 1.25 7.40
CA THR A 29 -4.28 0.73 6.12
C THR A 29 -4.27 1.86 5.11
N MET A 30 -3.58 1.66 3.99
CA MET A 30 -3.55 2.61 2.87
C MET A 30 -4.97 2.89 2.38
N ASN A 31 -5.36 4.16 2.34
CA ASN A 31 -6.66 4.58 1.79
C ASN A 31 -6.69 4.35 0.27
N SER A 32 -7.89 4.06 -0.26
CA SER A 32 -8.12 3.95 -1.70
C SER A 32 -8.35 5.35 -2.33
N VAL A 33 -8.40 5.41 -3.66
CA VAL A 33 -8.60 6.65 -4.45
C VAL A 33 -9.98 7.29 -4.17
N GLY A 34 -10.97 6.47 -3.81
CA GLY A 34 -12.28 6.91 -3.33
C GLY A 34 -12.55 6.35 -1.93
N GLU A 35 -13.21 7.15 -1.08
CA GLU A 35 -13.59 6.73 0.28
C GLU A 35 -14.54 5.52 0.25
N GLU A 36 -15.38 5.43 -0.78
CA GLU A 36 -16.30 4.33 -1.04
C GLU A 36 -15.62 3.01 -1.42
N CYS A 37 -14.36 3.06 -1.88
CA CYS A 37 -13.60 1.88 -2.28
C CYS A 37 -12.67 1.36 -1.18
N ILE A 38 -12.60 2.03 -0.02
CA ILE A 38 -11.67 1.66 1.07
C ILE A 38 -12.00 0.27 1.64
N GLU A 39 -13.27 -0.01 1.92
CA GLU A 39 -13.68 -1.29 2.49
C GLU A 39 -13.45 -2.45 1.50
N LEU A 40 -13.77 -2.23 0.21
CA LEU A 40 -13.52 -3.20 -0.86
C LEU A 40 -12.01 -3.46 -1.03
N LYS A 41 -11.19 -2.41 -0.93
CA LYS A 41 -9.72 -2.53 -0.98
C LYS A 41 -9.20 -3.40 0.17
N GLN A 42 -9.63 -3.15 1.39
CA GLN A 42 -9.16 -3.91 2.56
C GLN A 42 -9.50 -5.40 2.45
N SER A 43 -10.71 -5.71 2.00
CA SER A 43 -11.15 -7.09 1.76
C SER A 43 -10.32 -7.76 0.65
N TYR A 44 -10.10 -7.06 -0.46
CA TYR A 44 -9.28 -7.54 -1.57
C TYR A 44 -7.82 -7.74 -1.16
N ASP A 45 -7.16 -6.75 -0.53
CA ASP A 45 -5.76 -6.81 -0.12
C ASP A 45 -5.52 -7.97 0.85
N THR A 46 -6.46 -8.21 1.78
CA THR A 46 -6.37 -9.32 2.73
C THR A 46 -6.46 -10.67 2.01
N CYS A 47 -7.40 -10.82 1.08
CA CYS A 47 -7.54 -12.02 0.25
C CYS A 47 -6.29 -12.25 -0.59
N PHE A 48 -5.83 -11.21 -1.29
CA PHE A 48 -4.68 -11.26 -2.18
C PHE A 48 -3.39 -11.60 -1.43
N ASN A 49 -3.12 -10.96 -0.30
CA ASN A 49 -1.90 -11.24 0.48
C ASN A 49 -1.84 -12.69 0.95
N LYS A 50 -2.97 -13.26 1.36
CA LYS A 50 -3.05 -14.67 1.76
C LYS A 50 -2.80 -15.59 0.57
N TRP A 51 -3.50 -15.36 -0.53
CA TRP A 51 -3.33 -16.14 -1.77
C TRP A 51 -1.89 -16.03 -2.30
N PHE A 52 -1.31 -14.84 -2.27
CA PHE A 52 0.05 -14.59 -2.74
C PHE A 52 1.07 -15.37 -1.90
N ALA A 53 0.98 -15.30 -0.57
CA ALA A 53 1.90 -15.99 0.33
C ALA A 53 1.77 -17.52 0.30
N GLU A 54 0.54 -18.04 0.17
CA GLU A 54 0.28 -19.47 0.31
C GLU A 54 0.23 -20.23 -1.02
N LYS A 55 -0.18 -19.58 -2.11
CA LYS A 55 -0.40 -20.22 -3.41
C LYS A 55 0.65 -19.79 -4.41
N PHE A 56 0.75 -18.49 -4.67
CA PHE A 56 1.64 -17.96 -5.70
C PHE A 56 3.11 -18.24 -5.39
N LEU A 57 3.60 -17.85 -4.21
CA LEU A 57 5.00 -18.08 -3.81
C LEU A 57 5.36 -19.56 -3.66
N ARG A 58 4.37 -20.45 -3.51
CA ARG A 58 4.58 -21.90 -3.38
C ARG A 58 4.43 -22.65 -4.71
N GLY A 59 4.10 -21.95 -5.81
CA GLY A 59 3.83 -22.56 -7.10
C GLY A 59 2.55 -23.41 -7.15
N LEU A 60 1.62 -23.20 -6.20
CA LEU A 60 0.34 -23.89 -6.09
C LEU A 60 -0.84 -23.00 -6.53
N ALA A 61 -0.55 -21.95 -7.29
CA ALA A 61 -1.58 -21.06 -7.82
C ALA A 61 -2.34 -21.80 -8.93
N GLU A 62 -3.42 -22.46 -8.55
CA GLU A 62 -4.44 -22.90 -9.50
C GLU A 62 -5.40 -21.76 -9.81
N GLU A 63 -6.02 -21.81 -11.00
CA GLU A 63 -6.80 -20.75 -11.66
C GLU A 63 -7.53 -19.77 -10.72
N ASP A 64 -7.16 -18.47 -10.85
CA ASP A 64 -7.79 -17.17 -10.54
C ASP A 64 -9.16 -17.06 -9.83
N LYS A 65 -9.58 -18.01 -9.00
CA LYS A 65 -10.96 -18.06 -8.45
C LYS A 65 -11.08 -17.51 -7.03
N ASP A 66 -10.00 -17.52 -6.25
CA ASP A 66 -10.08 -17.21 -4.81
C ASP A 66 -10.46 -15.74 -4.52
N CYS A 67 -9.92 -14.78 -5.28
CA CYS A 67 -10.14 -13.34 -5.02
C CYS A 67 -10.77 -12.57 -6.20
N SER A 68 -11.09 -13.23 -7.32
CA SER A 68 -11.54 -12.56 -8.56
C SER A 68 -12.88 -11.81 -8.41
N ASN A 69 -13.83 -12.35 -7.63
CA ASN A 69 -15.11 -11.68 -7.37
C ASN A 69 -14.93 -10.34 -6.64
N ILE A 70 -14.07 -10.32 -5.62
CA ILE A 70 -13.77 -9.12 -4.82
C ILE A 70 -12.97 -8.13 -5.67
N PHE A 71 -12.03 -8.63 -6.46
CA PHE A 71 -11.22 -7.82 -7.36
C PHE A 71 -12.07 -7.09 -8.40
N THR A 72 -13.02 -7.77 -9.03
CA THR A 72 -13.90 -7.18 -10.04
C THR A 72 -14.72 -6.02 -9.45
N ALA A 73 -15.28 -6.21 -8.25
CA ALA A 73 -16.03 -5.16 -7.55
C ALA A 73 -15.13 -3.95 -7.19
N TYR A 74 -13.92 -4.21 -6.68
CA TYR A 74 -12.95 -3.18 -6.38
C TYR A 74 -12.50 -2.42 -7.64
N GLN A 75 -12.20 -3.13 -8.72
CA GLN A 75 -11.75 -2.54 -9.98
C GLN A 75 -12.81 -1.61 -10.58
N LEU A 76 -14.09 -2.00 -10.55
CA LEU A 76 -15.20 -1.14 -10.99
C LEU A 76 -15.30 0.13 -10.15
N CYS A 77 -15.14 0.00 -8.82
CA CYS A 77 -15.13 1.13 -7.90
C CYS A 77 -14.00 2.11 -8.21
N VAL A 78 -12.77 1.60 -8.37
CA VAL A 78 -11.60 2.43 -8.68
C VAL A 78 -11.72 3.09 -10.04
N LYS A 79 -12.18 2.37 -11.07
CA LYS A 79 -12.42 2.96 -12.41
C LYS A 79 -13.41 4.13 -12.36
N LYS A 80 -14.42 4.07 -11.49
CA LYS A 80 -15.37 5.16 -11.28
C LYS A 80 -14.72 6.34 -10.52
N ALA A 81 -13.93 6.06 -9.48
CA ALA A 81 -13.23 7.08 -8.72
C ALA A 81 -12.18 7.82 -9.59
N LEU A 82 -11.42 7.09 -10.42
CA LEU A 82 -10.42 7.65 -11.34
C LEU A 82 -11.04 8.62 -12.37
N LYS A 83 -12.19 8.24 -12.95
CA LYS A 83 -12.94 9.13 -13.85
C LYS A 83 -13.35 10.43 -13.16
N SER A 84 -13.75 10.34 -11.89
CA SER A 84 -14.19 11.51 -11.11
C SER A 84 -13.02 12.46 -10.78
N GLN A 85 -11.81 11.92 -10.66
CA GLN A 85 -10.58 12.67 -10.35
C GLN A 85 -9.81 13.14 -11.60
N ASN A 86 -10.38 13.00 -12.82
CA ASN A 86 -9.70 13.29 -14.09
C ASN A 86 -8.36 12.55 -14.30
N ILE A 87 -8.18 11.38 -13.70
CA ILE A 87 -7.01 10.53 -13.94
C ILE A 87 -7.31 9.64 -15.15
N SER A 88 -6.44 9.66 -16.16
CA SER A 88 -6.66 8.91 -17.39
C SER A 88 -6.56 7.40 -17.12
N ILE A 89 -7.63 6.64 -17.39
CA ILE A 89 -7.63 5.17 -17.22
C ILE A 89 -6.70 4.51 -18.24
N ALA A 90 -6.59 5.10 -19.44
CA ALA A 90 -5.77 4.57 -20.53
C ALA A 90 -4.29 4.47 -20.15
N GLU A 91 -3.79 5.31 -19.24
CA GLU A 91 -2.42 5.21 -18.74
C GLU A 91 -2.25 4.05 -17.75
N VAL A 92 -3.27 3.77 -16.93
CA VAL A 92 -3.25 2.72 -15.90
C VAL A 92 -3.33 1.32 -16.51
N GLU A 93 -3.97 1.18 -17.67
CA GLU A 93 -4.14 -0.10 -18.37
C GLU A 93 -3.00 -0.40 -19.36
N ARG A 94 -1.95 0.42 -19.44
CA ARG A 94 -0.80 0.13 -20.32
C ARG A 94 0.02 -1.04 -19.79
N ASP A 95 0.18 -2.06 -20.62
CA ASP A 95 1.16 -3.11 -20.42
C ASP A 95 2.56 -2.56 -20.69
N VAL A 96 3.23 -2.11 -19.62
CA VAL A 96 4.61 -1.61 -19.71
C VAL A 96 5.61 -2.77 -19.64
N LEU A 97 5.23 -3.91 -19.05
CA LEU A 97 6.13 -5.04 -18.84
C LEU A 97 6.52 -5.72 -20.17
N GLY A 98 7.82 -5.87 -20.41
CA GLY A 98 8.38 -6.42 -21.65
C GLY A 98 8.37 -5.47 -22.86
N THR A 99 8.15 -4.17 -22.65
CA THR A 99 8.21 -3.14 -23.70
C THR A 99 9.48 -2.30 -23.59
N GLU A 100 9.82 -1.56 -24.65
CA GLU A 100 10.96 -0.62 -24.68
C GLU A 100 10.82 0.55 -23.66
N GLU A 101 9.66 0.66 -23.00
CA GLU A 101 9.33 1.70 -22.02
C GLU A 101 9.62 1.26 -20.57
N GLU A 102 10.16 0.05 -20.37
CA GLU A 102 10.67 -0.39 -19.07
C GLU A 102 11.88 0.45 -18.62
N ASN A 103 11.98 0.73 -17.32
CA ASN A 103 13.15 1.39 -16.75
C ASN A 103 14.37 0.48 -16.91
N GLN A 104 15.25 0.81 -17.84
CA GLN A 104 16.49 0.06 -18.05
C GLN A 104 17.41 0.20 -16.83
N PRO A 105 18.17 -0.85 -16.48
CA PRO A 105 19.16 -0.77 -15.42
C PRO A 105 20.17 0.35 -15.76
N PRO A 106 20.66 1.11 -14.75
CA PRO A 106 21.66 2.13 -14.99
C PRO A 106 22.88 1.50 -15.68
N PRO A 107 23.50 2.16 -16.69
CA PRO A 107 24.69 1.64 -17.32
C PRO A 107 25.77 1.40 -16.27
N ASN A 108 26.27 0.16 -16.24
CA ASN A 108 27.24 -0.44 -15.32
C ASN A 108 27.97 0.54 -14.36
N SER A 109 27.83 0.26 -13.05
CA SER A 109 28.75 0.72 -12.00
C SER A 109 29.97 -0.20 -11.90
#